data_AF-A0A561XIB0-F1
#
_entry.id   AF-A0A561XIB0-F1
#
_cell.length_a   1.000
_cell.length_b   1.000
_cell.length_c   1.000
_cell.angle_alpha   90.00
_cell.angle_beta   90.00
_cell.angle_gamma   90.00
#
_symmetry.space_group_name_H-M   'P 1'
#
loop_
_entity.id
_entity.type
_entity.pdbx_description
1 polymer ?
#
loop_
_entity_poly.entity_id
_entity_poly.type
_entity_poly.pdbx_seq_one_letter_code
_entity_poly.pdbx_strand_id
1 'polypeptide(L)'
;MNELLGIAAALASLVALACWARTVPTRAWGDDTPTGAARWRAKALALGTLLLQTTTASLAAGWVAGVALVLAAWMVLGWLLVLAMNLWPQATQRWALRLGWLGLGGCVLALVACALGEGLLR
;
A
#
# COMPACT_ATOMS: atom_id res chain seq x y z
N MET A 1 7.99 -11.31 14.53
CA MET A 1 8.42 -9.99 14.01
C MET A 1 8.23 -9.90 12.50
N ASN A 2 8.76 -10.85 11.72
CA ASN A 2 8.69 -10.84 10.26
C ASN A 2 7.27 -10.89 9.68
N GLU A 3 6.33 -11.62 10.30
CA GLU A 3 4.94 -11.66 9.84
C GLU A 3 4.22 -10.31 9.95
N LEU A 4 4.44 -9.57 11.05
CA LEU A 4 3.85 -8.23 11.23
C LEU A 4 4.39 -7.24 10.21
N LEU A 5 5.67 -7.34 9.85
CA LEU A 5 6.27 -6.54 8.77
C LEU A 5 5.68 -6.90 7.40
N GLY A 6 5.47 -8.20 7.16
CA GLY A 6 4.79 -8.67 5.95
C GLY A 6 3.36 -8.16 5.84
N ILE A 7 2.59 -8.20 6.95
CA ILE A 7 1.23 -7.66 7.02
C ILE A 7 1.24 -6.15 6.82
N ALA A 8 2.15 -5.41 7.47
CA ALA A 8 2.27 -3.97 7.31
C ALA A 8 2.60 -3.59 5.85
N ALA A 9 3.54 -4.30 5.22
CA ALA A 9 3.89 -4.13 3.81
C ALA A 9 2.70 -4.44 2.90
N ALA A 10 1.97 -5.52 3.14
CA ALA A 10 0.78 -5.85 2.38
C ALA A 10 -0.31 -4.76 2.53
N LEU A 11 -0.62 -4.35 3.76
CA LEU A 11 -1.62 -3.32 4.05
C LEU A 11 -1.26 -1.98 3.41
N ALA A 12 0.02 -1.61 3.39
CA ALA A 12 0.48 -0.37 2.76
C ALA A 12 0.05 -0.25 1.28
N SER A 13 -0.24 -1.36 0.58
CA SER A 13 -0.69 -1.31 -0.82
C SER A 13 -2.07 -0.69 -0.96
N LEU A 14 -2.91 -0.79 0.09
CA LEU A 14 -4.27 -0.27 0.09
C LEU A 14 -4.33 1.24 -0.09
N VAL A 15 -3.36 2.01 0.39
CA VAL A 15 -3.36 3.48 0.22
C VAL A 15 -3.18 3.84 -1.25
N ALA A 16 -2.23 3.18 -1.95
CA ALA A 16 -1.98 3.42 -3.36
C ALA A 16 -3.13 2.94 -4.22
N LEU A 17 -3.67 1.75 -3.93
CA LEU A 17 -4.83 1.20 -4.62
C LEU A 17 -6.08 2.08 -4.42
N ALA A 18 -6.35 2.54 -3.20
CA ALA A 18 -7.50 3.41 -2.91
C ALA A 18 -7.35 4.81 -3.54
N CYS A 19 -6.14 5.37 -3.56
CA CYS A 19 -5.86 6.62 -4.25
C CYS A 19 -5.98 6.47 -5.77
N TRP A 20 -5.45 5.38 -6.33
CA TRP A 20 -5.58 5.07 -7.76
C TRP A 20 -7.04 4.89 -8.17
N ALA A 21 -7.83 4.19 -7.36
CA ALA A 21 -9.25 3.97 -7.60
C ALA A 21 -10.06 5.28 -7.70
N ARG A 22 -9.63 6.37 -7.06
CA ARG A 22 -10.25 7.70 -7.23
C ARG A 22 -9.90 8.40 -8.55
N THR A 23 -8.86 7.94 -9.23
CA THR A 23 -8.39 8.55 -10.49
C THR A 23 -8.91 7.85 -11.74
N VAL A 24 -9.73 6.82 -11.53
CA VAL A 24 -10.39 6.06 -12.59
C VAL A 24 -11.89 6.36 -12.51
N PRO A 25 -12.52 6.81 -13.61
CA PRO A 25 -13.97 6.95 -13.63
C PRO A 25 -14.59 5.57 -13.46
N THR A 26 -15.29 5.37 -12.35
CA THR A 26 -16.06 4.16 -12.10
C THR A 26 -17.45 4.56 -11.67
N ARG A 27 -18.45 3.73 -11.95
CA ARG A 27 -19.84 3.96 -11.55
C ARG A 27 -19.99 4.24 -10.04
N ALA A 28 -19.04 3.76 -9.22
CA ALA A 28 -19.00 3.98 -7.79
C ALA A 28 -18.72 5.44 -7.37
N TRP A 29 -18.11 6.26 -8.23
CA TRP A 29 -17.66 7.62 -7.91
C TRP A 29 -18.44 8.72 -8.61
N GLY A 30 -19.23 8.39 -9.64
CA GLY A 30 -19.89 9.37 -10.50
C GLY A 30 -19.00 9.81 -11.67
N ASP A 31 -19.51 10.75 -12.46
CA ASP A 31 -18.91 11.16 -13.75
C ASP A 31 -17.85 12.27 -13.61
N ASP A 32 -17.38 12.56 -12.40
CA ASP A 32 -16.32 13.54 -12.18
C ASP A 32 -15.04 13.10 -12.89
N THR A 33 -14.59 13.89 -13.85
CA THR A 33 -13.36 13.60 -14.58
C THR A 33 -12.14 13.93 -13.71
N PRO A 34 -11.32 12.93 -13.35
CA PRO A 34 -10.18 13.17 -12.48
C PRO A 34 -9.11 14.02 -13.19
N THR A 35 -8.62 15.05 -12.49
CA THR A 35 -7.60 15.96 -13.04
C THR A 35 -6.26 15.25 -13.28
N GLY A 36 -5.47 15.74 -14.23
CA GLY A 36 -4.13 15.20 -14.51
C GLY A 36 -3.22 15.20 -13.29
N ALA A 37 -3.33 16.22 -12.43
CA ALA A 37 -2.59 16.32 -11.18
C ALA A 37 -2.96 15.22 -10.18
N ALA A 38 -4.25 14.87 -10.06
CA ALA A 38 -4.70 13.78 -9.18
C ALA A 38 -4.13 12.42 -9.64
N ARG A 39 -4.14 12.16 -10.95
CA ARG A 39 -3.54 10.95 -11.53
C ARG A 39 -2.04 10.88 -11.28
N TRP A 40 -1.33 11.99 -11.44
CA TRP A 40 0.12 12.04 -11.19
C TRP A 40 0.45 11.77 -9.71
N ARG A 41 -0.30 12.38 -8.78
CA ARG A 41 -0.17 12.11 -7.33
C ARG A 41 -0.41 10.64 -6.99
N ALA A 42 -1.43 10.01 -7.58
CA ALA A 42 -1.69 8.58 -7.37
C ALA A 42 -0.55 7.70 -7.89
N LYS A 43 0.06 8.04 -9.04
CA LYS A 43 1.27 7.34 -9.54
C LYS A 43 2.46 7.51 -8.60
N ALA A 44 2.70 8.73 -8.12
CA ALA A 44 3.77 9.01 -7.19
C ALA A 44 3.61 8.23 -5.88
N LEU A 45 2.39 8.17 -5.35
CA LEU A 45 2.06 7.36 -4.16
C LEU A 45 2.24 5.86 -4.42
N ALA A 46 1.84 5.36 -5.59
CA ALA A 46 2.04 3.96 -5.97
C ALA A 46 3.52 3.59 -6.07
N LEU A 47 4.35 4.45 -6.66
CA LEU A 47 5.79 4.25 -6.71
C LEU A 47 6.43 4.29 -5.32
N GLY A 48 6.09 5.30 -4.52
CA GLY A 48 6.62 5.43 -3.15
C GLY A 48 6.24 4.24 -2.25
N THR A 49 5.00 3.76 -2.35
CA THR A 49 4.54 2.57 -1.62
C THR A 49 5.23 1.29 -2.09
N LEU A 50 5.41 1.09 -3.40
CA LEU A 50 6.15 -0.07 -3.92
C LEU A 50 7.59 -0.10 -3.40
N LEU A 51 8.31 1.02 -3.45
CA LEU A 51 9.67 1.12 -2.93
C LEU A 51 9.73 0.82 -1.42
N LEU A 52 8.81 1.40 -0.64
CA LEU A 52 8.76 1.17 0.80
C LEU A 52 8.43 -0.28 1.14
N GLN A 53 7.46 -0.89 0.45
CA GLN A 53 7.06 -2.27 0.71
C GLN A 53 8.13 -3.27 0.32
N THR A 54 8.75 -3.08 -0.86
CA THR A 54 9.80 -3.98 -1.34
C THR A 54 11.01 -3.94 -0.42
N THR A 55 11.42 -2.76 0.04
CA THR A 55 12.52 -2.65 1.02
C THR A 55 12.16 -3.30 2.34
N THR A 56 11.01 -2.97 2.93
CA THR A 56 10.55 -3.53 4.21
C THR A 56 10.39 -5.05 4.15
N ALA A 57 9.74 -5.57 3.11
CA ALA A 57 9.51 -7.00 2.94
C ALA A 57 10.80 -7.78 2.65
N SER A 58 11.72 -7.19 1.87
CA SER A 58 13.02 -7.82 1.58
C SER A 58 13.90 -7.91 2.81
N LEU A 59 13.87 -6.90 3.70
CA LEU A 59 14.58 -6.96 4.98
C LEU A 59 13.99 -8.01 5.92
N ALA A 60 12.66 -8.22 5.88
CA ALA A 60 11.99 -9.18 6.76
C ALA A 60 12.12 -10.64 6.31
N ALA A 61 12.10 -10.91 4.99
CA ALA A 61 11.96 -12.26 4.44
C ALA A 61 13.00 -12.62 3.36
N GLY A 62 13.91 -11.70 3.03
CA GLY A 62 14.83 -11.82 1.90
C GLY A 62 14.22 -11.35 0.58
N TRP A 63 15.08 -11.03 -0.39
CA TRP A 63 14.70 -10.38 -1.65
C TRP A 63 13.58 -11.09 -2.41
N VAL A 64 13.73 -12.39 -2.69
CA VAL A 64 12.78 -13.15 -3.53
C VAL A 64 11.41 -13.24 -2.86
N ALA A 65 11.37 -13.62 -1.58
CA ALA A 65 10.13 -13.73 -0.82
C ALA A 65 9.46 -12.36 -0.62
N GLY A 66 10.25 -11.31 -0.39
CA GLY A 66 9.77 -9.94 -0.26
C GLY A 66 9.09 -9.43 -1.53
N VAL A 67 9.72 -9.59 -2.69
CA VAL A 67 9.13 -9.20 -3.98
C VAL A 67 7.86 -10.01 -4.28
N ALA A 68 7.88 -11.32 -4.04
CA ALA A 68 6.71 -12.18 -4.24
C ALA A 68 5.53 -11.76 -3.36
N LEU A 69 5.79 -11.42 -2.08
CA LEU A 69 4.78 -10.92 -1.16
C LEU A 69 4.15 -9.62 -1.66
N VAL A 70 4.97 -8.66 -2.12
CA VAL A 70 4.47 -7.38 -2.64
C VAL A 70 3.58 -7.62 -3.86
N LEU A 71 4.03 -8.41 -4.83
CA LEU A 71 3.22 -8.73 -6.01
C LEU A 71 1.89 -9.40 -5.64
N ALA A 72 1.94 -10.38 -4.73
CA ALA A 72 0.75 -11.06 -4.24
C ALA A 72 -0.21 -10.10 -3.52
N ALA A 73 0.31 -9.20 -2.67
CA ALA A 73 -0.48 -8.22 -1.95
C ALA A 73 -1.22 -7.29 -2.91
N TRP A 74 -0.53 -6.74 -3.92
CA TRP A 74 -1.15 -5.84 -4.90
C TRP A 74 -2.24 -6.55 -5.72
N MET A 75 -2.04 -7.81 -6.09
CA MET A 75 -3.03 -8.61 -6.82
C MET A 75 -4.25 -8.94 -5.94
N VAL A 76 -4.02 -9.55 -4.78
CA VAL A 76 -5.09 -10.05 -3.90
C VAL A 76 -5.87 -8.89 -3.29
N LEU A 77 -5.18 -7.88 -2.74
CA LEU A 77 -5.85 -6.72 -2.15
C LEU A 77 -6.45 -5.80 -3.22
N GLY A 78 -5.83 -5.71 -4.40
CA GLY A 78 -6.43 -5.02 -5.55
C GLY A 78 -7.75 -5.66 -5.98
N TRP A 79 -7.77 -6.98 -6.12
CA TRP A 79 -8.98 -7.73 -6.44
C TRP A 79 -10.06 -7.58 -5.36
N LEU A 80 -9.70 -7.78 -4.09
CA LEU A 80 -10.63 -7.61 -2.96
C LEU A 80 -11.18 -6.18 -2.88
N LEU A 81 -10.34 -5.16 -3.13
CA LEU A 81 -10.75 -3.77 -3.12
C LEU A 81 -11.80 -3.50 -4.20
N VAL A 82 -11.59 -4.00 -5.42
CA VAL A 82 -12.56 -3.87 -6.52
C VAL A 82 -13.89 -4.52 -6.13
N LEU A 83 -13.84 -5.73 -5.59
CA LEU A 83 -15.03 -6.49 -5.20
C LEU A 83 -15.81 -5.77 -4.07
N ALA A 84 -15.10 -5.30 -3.05
CA ALA A 84 -15.66 -4.55 -1.95
C ALA A 84 -16.16 -3.15 -2.37
N MET A 85 -15.56 -2.53 -3.39
CA MET A 85 -16.04 -1.25 -3.93
C MET A 85 -17.35 -1.40 -4.71
N ASN A 86 -17.58 -2.55 -5.36
CA ASN A 86 -18.86 -2.83 -6.01
C ASN A 86 -20.02 -3.01 -5.02
N LEU A 87 -19.72 -3.46 -3.80
CA LEU A 87 -20.72 -3.67 -2.74
C LEU A 87 -20.92 -2.40 -1.88
N TRP A 88 -19.82 -1.80 -1.40
CA TRP A 88 -19.85 -0.71 -0.41
C TRP A 88 -18.80 0.37 -0.70
N PRO A 89 -18.94 1.17 -1.77
CA PRO A 89 -17.88 2.03 -2.27
C PRO A 89 -17.31 3.01 -1.22
N GLN A 90 -18.20 3.73 -0.53
CA GLN A 90 -17.81 4.74 0.45
C GLN A 90 -17.20 4.16 1.73
N ALA A 91 -17.67 2.98 2.17
CA ALA A 91 -17.13 2.32 3.36
C ALA A 91 -15.76 1.69 3.06
N THR A 92 -15.69 0.95 1.95
CA THR A 92 -14.48 0.27 1.47
C THR A 92 -13.33 1.25 1.32
N GLN A 93 -13.56 2.40 0.68
CA GLN A 93 -12.50 3.38 0.49
C GLN A 93 -11.99 4.00 1.79
N ARG A 94 -12.88 4.34 2.73
CA ARG A 94 -12.47 4.90 4.03
C ARG A 94 -11.61 3.90 4.81
N TRP A 95 -12.00 2.63 4.83
CA TRP A 95 -11.24 1.59 5.54
C TRP A 95 -9.95 1.23 4.82
N ALA A 96 -9.95 1.15 3.48
CA ALA A 96 -8.74 0.91 2.71
C ALA A 96 -7.68 2.00 2.96
N LEU A 97 -8.08 3.27 3.02
CA LEU A 97 -7.16 4.36 3.36
C LEU A 97 -6.63 4.25 4.80
N ARG A 98 -7.50 3.97 5.79
CA ARG A 98 -7.08 3.82 7.19
C ARG A 98 -6.07 2.68 7.37
N LEU A 99 -6.39 1.51 6.83
CA LEU A 99 -5.53 0.34 6.87
C LEU A 99 -4.23 0.56 6.08
N GLY A 100 -4.32 1.23 4.93
CA GLY A 100 -3.17 1.60 4.12
C GLY A 100 -2.20 2.53 4.83
N TRP A 101 -2.70 3.57 5.50
CA TRP A 101 -1.88 4.47 6.31
C TRP A 101 -1.26 3.77 7.53
N LEU A 102 -2.00 2.86 8.18
CA LEU A 102 -1.44 2.03 9.25
C LEU A 102 -0.30 1.14 8.74
N GLY A 103 -0.47 0.50 7.58
CA GLY A 103 0.57 -0.31 6.94
C GLY A 103 1.80 0.50 6.58
N LEU A 104 1.61 1.69 5.98
CA LEU A 104 2.69 2.64 5.68
C LEU A 104 3.46 3.03 6.94
N GLY A 105 2.74 3.43 8.01
CA GLY A 105 3.35 3.78 9.29
C GLY A 105 4.16 2.64 9.88
N GLY A 106 3.62 1.41 9.81
CA GLY A 106 4.34 0.20 10.24
C GLY A 106 5.63 -0.04 9.45
N CYS A 107 5.61 0.15 8.13
CA CYS A 107 6.82 0.02 7.30
C CYS A 107 7.87 1.09 7.64
N VAL A 108 7.47 2.35 7.77
CA VAL A 108 8.39 3.44 8.14
C VAL A 108 9.02 3.20 9.52
N LEU A 109 8.21 2.84 10.52
CA LEU A 109 8.70 2.55 11.87
C LEU A 109 9.70 1.39 11.87
N ALA A 110 9.42 0.34 11.09
CA ALA A 110 10.32 -0.80 10.98
C ALA A 110 11.67 -0.41 10.37
N LEU A 111 11.66 0.37 9.29
CA LEU A 111 12.90 0.84 8.65
C LEU A 111 13.70 1.77 9.55
N VAL A 112 13.04 2.69 10.27
CA VAL A 112 13.69 3.57 11.24
C VAL A 112 14.30 2.76 12.39
N ALA A 113 13.58 1.77 12.92
CA ALA A 113 14.10 0.89 13.96
C ALA A 113 15.31 0.07 13.48
N CYS A 114 15.27 -0.41 12.23
CA CYS A 114 16.39 -1.14 11.63
C CYS A 114 17.63 -0.24 11.46
N ALA A 115 17.44 0.99 10.97
CA ALA A 115 18.52 1.96 10.80
C ALA A 115 19.13 2.41 12.13
N LEU A 116 18.30 2.63 13.15
CA LEU A 116 18.76 2.96 14.51
C LEU A 116 19.52 1.79 15.14
N GLY A 117 19.05 0.56 14.95
CA GLY A 117 19.71 -0.65 15.45
C GLY A 117 21.10 -0.86 14.85
N GLU A 118 21.26 -0.64 13.56
CA GLU A 118 22.59 -0.69 12.92
C GLU A 118 23.50 0.47 13.35
N GLY A 119 22.94 1.65 13.60
CA GLY A 119 23.68 2.82 14.08
C GLY A 119 24.18 2.68 15.52
N LEU A 120 23.55 1.82 16.34
CA LEU A 120 23.96 1.58 17.73
C LEU A 120 25.02 0.48 17.87
N LEU A 121 25.24 -0.31 16.80
CA LEU A 121 26.19 -1.43 16.74
C LEU A 121 27.50 -1.06 16.01
N ARG A 122 27.65 0.20 15.59
CA ARG A 122 28.89 0.79 15.04
C ARG A 122 29.50 1.74 16.05
#